data_AF-A0A835NVV7-F1
#
_entry.id   AF-A0A835NVV7-F1
#
_cell.length_a   1.000
_cell.length_b   1.000
_cell.length_c   1.000
_cell.angle_alpha   90.00
_cell.angle_beta   90.00
_cell.angle_gamma   90.00
#
_symmetry.space_group_name_H-M   'P 1'
#
loop_
_entity.id
_entity.type
_entity.pdbx_description
1 polymer ?
#
loop_
_entity_poly.entity_id
_entity_poly.type
_entity_poly.pdbx_seq_one_letter_code
_entity_poly.pdbx_strand_id
1 'polypeptide(L)'
;MNANLVFMDHWKRCYLRDLRLLESHQLLAEGATILADNVLFPGAPHFLQYAKTCGKYHCKVHRASLEYFRAIPDGIAELRYTGTH
;
A
#
# COMPACT_ATOMS: atom_id res chain seq x y z
N MET A 1 15.14 8.10 -11.81
CA MET A 1 15.22 8.25 -10.35
C MET A 1 14.04 7.50 -9.78
N ASN A 2 14.28 6.51 -8.92
CA ASN A 2 13.24 5.63 -8.41
C ASN A 2 12.91 6.00 -6.96
N ALA A 3 11.65 5.85 -6.58
CA ALA A 3 11.19 6.13 -5.23
C ALA A 3 11.61 5.00 -4.29
N ASN A 4 12.18 5.39 -3.15
CA ASN A 4 12.48 4.48 -2.03
C ASN A 4 11.32 4.40 -1.02
N LEU A 5 10.46 5.43 -1.00
CA LEU A 5 9.29 5.50 -0.15
C LEU A 5 8.12 6.12 -0.94
N VAL A 6 6.95 5.51 -0.84
CA VAL A 6 5.69 6.06 -1.36
C VAL A 6 4.67 6.05 -0.25
N PHE A 7 4.06 7.21 0.03
CA PHE A 7 2.95 7.31 0.97
C PHE A 7 1.63 7.51 0.20
N MET A 8 0.66 6.63 0.45
CA MET A 8 -0.65 6.64 -0.18
C MET A 8 -1.72 6.98 0.87
N ASP A 9 -2.27 8.19 0.77
CA ASP A 9 -3.39 8.65 1.61
C ASP A 9 -4.48 9.40 0.79
N HIS A 10 -4.52 9.17 -0.51
CA HIS A 10 -5.54 9.76 -1.39
C HIS A 10 -6.81 8.89 -1.43
N TRP A 11 -7.57 8.91 -2.53
CA TRP A 11 -8.74 8.05 -2.70
C TRP A 11 -8.38 6.56 -2.77
N LYS A 12 -8.82 5.80 -1.77
CA LYS A 12 -8.57 4.35 -1.56
C LYS A 12 -8.95 3.46 -2.76
N ARG A 13 -9.92 3.87 -3.58
CA ARG A 13 -10.32 3.19 -4.82
C ARG A 13 -9.24 3.24 -5.90
N CYS A 14 -8.34 4.22 -5.85
CA CYS A 14 -7.26 4.40 -6.81
C CYS A 14 -5.98 3.66 -6.42
N TYR A 15 -5.84 3.21 -5.16
CA TYR A 15 -4.59 2.61 -4.65
C TYR A 15 -4.06 1.48 -5.53
N LEU A 16 -4.92 0.55 -5.97
CA LEU A 16 -4.50 -0.54 -6.84
C LEU A 16 -4.05 -0.05 -8.23
N ARG A 17 -4.79 0.88 -8.83
CA ARG A 17 -4.44 1.45 -10.13
C ARG A 17 -3.09 2.14 -10.05
N ASP A 18 -2.90 2.95 -9.01
CA ASP A 18 -1.72 3.79 -8.87
C ASP A 18 -0.49 2.97 -8.48
N LEU A 19 -0.67 1.91 -7.67
CA LEU A 19 0.38 0.92 -7.41
C LEU A 19 0.86 0.26 -8.72
N ARG A 20 -0.08 -0.17 -9.58
CA ARG A 20 0.28 -0.74 -10.89
C ARG A 20 0.94 0.25 -11.83
N LEU A 21 0.56 1.54 -11.76
CA LEU A 21 1.25 2.59 -12.53
C LEU A 21 2.70 2.73 -12.07
N LEU A 22 2.94 2.78 -10.75
CA LEU A 22 4.30 2.82 -10.18
C LEU A 22 5.14 1.63 -10.65
N GLU A 23 4.56 0.42 -10.67
CA GLU A 23 5.22 -0.77 -11.19
C GLU A 23 5.50 -0.66 -12.71
N SER A 24 4.50 -0.31 -13.51
CA SER A 24 4.60 -0.31 -14.98
C SER A 24 5.60 0.71 -15.51
N HIS A 25 5.75 1.83 -14.81
CA HIS A 25 6.72 2.87 -15.12
C HIS A 25 8.07 2.68 -14.41
N GLN A 26 8.25 1.55 -13.71
CA GLN A 26 9.48 1.20 -13.00
C GLN A 26 9.93 2.30 -12.01
N LEU A 27 8.96 2.93 -11.34
CA LEU A 27 9.19 4.05 -10.45
C LEU A 27 9.56 3.62 -9.03
N LEU A 28 9.51 2.32 -8.72
CA LEU A 28 9.89 1.77 -7.43
C LEU A 28 11.34 1.25 -7.48
N ALA A 29 12.15 1.64 -6.50
CA ALA A 29 13.46 1.03 -6.30
C ALA A 29 13.29 -0.35 -5.64
N GLU A 30 14.16 -1.32 -5.93
CA GLU A 30 14.18 -2.57 -5.17
C GLU A 30 14.36 -2.27 -3.67
N GLY A 31 13.55 -2.92 -2.83
CA GLY A 31 13.52 -2.65 -1.39
C GLY A 31 12.70 -1.43 -0.98
N ALA A 32 12.10 -0.70 -1.94
CA ALA A 32 11.23 0.45 -1.63
C ALA A 32 10.04 0.06 -0.74
N THR A 33 9.63 0.99 0.10
CA THR A 33 8.47 0.84 0.98
C THR A 33 7.29 1.65 0.45
N ILE A 34 6.12 1.03 0.37
CA ILE A 34 4.85 1.74 0.20
C ILE A 34 4.10 1.66 1.53
N LEU A 35 3.71 2.82 2.05
CA LEU A 35 2.84 2.96 3.21
C LEU A 35 1.48 3.46 2.72
N ALA A 36 0.41 2.69 2.95
CA ALA A 36 -0.93 3.03 2.51
C ALA A 36 -1.87 3.13 3.72
N ASP A 37 -2.49 4.29 3.90
CA ASP A 37 -3.38 4.55 5.03
C ASP A 37 -4.84 4.19 4.71
N ASN A 38 -5.60 3.92 5.77
CA ASN A 38 -7.00 3.54 5.79
C ASN A 38 -7.35 2.31 4.94
N VAL A 39 -6.49 1.30 4.98
CA VAL A 39 -6.65 0.08 4.18
C VAL A 39 -7.72 -0.86 4.76
N LEU A 40 -8.12 -0.66 6.01
CA LEU A 40 -9.19 -1.43 6.67
C LEU A 40 -10.52 -0.67 6.68
N PHE A 41 -10.53 0.63 7.00
CA PHE A 41 -11.73 1.47 6.95
C PHE A 41 -11.40 2.90 6.51
N PRO A 42 -11.95 3.45 5.41
CA PRO A 42 -13.04 2.91 4.58
C PRO A 42 -12.64 1.70 3.73
N GLY A 43 -11.35 1.39 3.64
CA GLY A 43 -10.85 0.12 3.13
C GLY A 43 -10.36 0.16 1.68
N ALA A 44 -9.33 -0.64 1.41
CA ALA A 44 -8.77 -0.83 0.06
C ALA A 44 -8.60 -2.34 -0.24
N PRO A 45 -9.70 -3.12 -0.31
CA PRO A 45 -9.63 -4.58 -0.36
C PRO A 45 -8.91 -5.12 -1.59
N HIS A 46 -9.16 -4.54 -2.77
CA HIS A 46 -8.50 -4.96 -4.02
C HIS A 46 -7.00 -4.67 -4.01
N PHE A 47 -6.58 -3.56 -3.40
CA PHE A 47 -5.18 -3.22 -3.21
C PHE A 47 -4.49 -4.23 -2.29
N LEU A 48 -5.08 -4.53 -1.11
CA LEU A 48 -4.53 -5.50 -0.17
C LEU A 48 -4.47 -6.91 -0.76
N GLN A 49 -5.52 -7.32 -1.47
CA GLN A 49 -5.56 -8.63 -2.12
C GLN A 49 -4.44 -8.74 -3.13
N TYR A 50 -4.32 -7.77 -4.04
CA TYR A 50 -3.29 -7.76 -5.07
C TYR A 50 -1.88 -7.75 -4.47
N ALA A 51 -1.61 -6.88 -3.50
CA ALA A 51 -0.31 -6.77 -2.85
C ALA A 51 0.13 -8.09 -2.19
N LYS A 52 -0.82 -8.85 -1.62
CA LYS A 52 -0.54 -10.16 -1.02
C LYS A 52 -0.36 -11.28 -2.04
N THR A 53 -1.03 -11.22 -3.20
CA THR A 53 -1.04 -12.34 -4.15
C THR A 53 -0.08 -12.17 -5.34
N CYS A 54 0.36 -10.95 -5.66
CA CYS A 54 1.16 -10.71 -6.87
C CYS A 54 2.63 -11.15 -6.77
N GLY A 55 3.12 -11.51 -5.58
CA GLY A 55 4.49 -11.98 -5.36
C GLY A 55 5.58 -10.91 -5.41
N LYS A 56 5.22 -9.63 -5.62
CA LYS A 56 6.17 -8.51 -5.71
C LYS A 56 6.41 -7.76 -4.39
N TYR A 57 5.68 -8.13 -3.34
CA TYR A 57 5.69 -7.40 -2.07
C TYR A 57 5.69 -8.35 -0.88
N HIS A 58 6.47 -7.98 0.13
CA HIS A 58 6.18 -8.40 1.50
C HIS A 58 5.17 -7.43 2.10
N CYS A 59 3.97 -7.93 2.43
CA CYS A 59 2.88 -7.14 2.96
C CYS A 59 2.74 -7.33 4.48
N LYS A 60 2.75 -6.25 5.24
CA LYS A 60 2.40 -6.21 6.67
C LYS A 60 1.30 -5.17 6.88
N VAL A 61 0.28 -5.50 7.67
CA VAL A 61 -0.76 -4.53 8.06
C VAL A 61 -0.60 -4.21 9.53
N HIS A 62 -0.40 -2.93 9.83
CA HIS A 62 -0.32 -2.40 11.18
C HIS A 62 -1.70 -1.89 11.56
N ARG A 63 -2.35 -2.56 12.52
CA ARG A 63 -3.65 -2.13 13.02
C ARG A 63 -3.49 -0.87 13.87
N ALA A 64 -4.35 0.10 13.62
CA ALA A 64 -4.44 1.36 14.34
C ALA A 64 -5.91 1.71 14.55
N SER A 65 -6.18 2.82 15.24
CA SER A 65 -7.52 3.40 15.25
C SER A 65 -7.57 4.62 14.34
N LEU A 66 -8.75 4.93 13.81
CA LEU A 66 -8.95 6.13 13.00
C LEU A 66 -8.57 7.41 13.76
N GLU A 67 -7.97 8.38 13.07
CA GLU A 67 -7.39 9.61 13.65
C GLU A 67 -8.37 10.37 14.57
N TYR A 68 -9.62 10.53 14.13
CA TYR A 68 -10.66 11.28 14.85
C TYR A 68 -11.66 10.40 15.61
N PHE A 69 -11.66 9.09 15.33
CA PHE A 69 -12.60 8.14 15.93
C PHE A 69 -11.87 6.90 16.42
N ARG A 70 -11.27 7.01 17.61
CA ARG A 70 -10.44 5.93 18.19
C ARG A 70 -11.16 4.59 18.39
N ALA A 71 -12.49 4.63 18.45
CA ALA A 71 -13.34 3.45 18.56
C ALA A 71 -13.50 2.66 17.24
N ILE A 72 -13.15 3.26 16.10
CA ILE A 72 -13.23 2.62 14.80
C ILE A 72 -11.86 2.01 14.47
N PRO A 73 -11.75 0.67 14.35
CA PRO A 73 -10.53 0.02 13.94
C PRO A 73 -10.17 0.39 12.50
N ASP A 74 -8.90 0.66 12.27
CA ASP A 74 -8.32 0.89 10.95
C ASP A 74 -6.91 0.26 10.86
N GLY A 75 -6.17 0.53 9.80
CA GLY A 75 -4.78 0.15 9.71
C GLY A 75 -4.05 0.75 8.51
N ILE A 76 -2.73 0.71 8.64
CA ILE A 76 -1.77 1.10 7.60
C ILE A 76 -1.19 -0.18 7.01
N ALA A 77 -1.18 -0.30 5.69
CA ALA A 77 -0.41 -1.34 5.01
C ALA A 77 1.01 -0.86 4.73
N GLU A 78 1.98 -1.66 5.13
CA GLU A 78 3.37 -1.56 4.74
C GLU A 78 3.66 -2.64 3.69
N LEU A 79 4.00 -2.21 2.48
CA LEU A 79 4.44 -3.09 1.39
C LEU A 79 5.92 -2.85 1.15
N ARG A 80 6.74 -3.88 1.29
CA ARG A 80 8.15 -3.83 0.91
C ARG A 80 8.33 -4.48 -0.45
N TYR A 81 8.70 -3.68 -1.44
CA TYR A 81 8.86 -4.11 -2.83
C TYR A 81 10.10 -4.99 -2.98
N THR A 82 9.93 -6.16 -3.60
CA THR A 82 11.00 -7.16 -3.76
C THR A 82 11.63 -7.13 -5.15
N GLY A 83 11.24 -6.18 -6.02
CA GLY A 83 11.71 -6.11 -7.39
C GLY A 83 10.90 -6.97 -8.38
N THR A 84 11.16 -6.79 -9.66
CA THR A 84 10.67 -7.66 -10.75
C THR A 84 11.67 -8.78 -10.99
N HIS A 85 11.33 -10.00 -10.60
CA HIS A 85 11.91 -11.19 -11.21
C HIS A 85 11.26 -11.45 -12.57
#